data_AF-A0A846T417-F1
#
_entry.id   AF-A0A846T417-F1
#
_cell.length_a   1.000
_cell.length_b   1.000
_cell.length_c   1.000
_cell.angle_alpha   90.00
_cell.angle_beta   90.00
_cell.angle_gamma   90.00
#
_symmetry.space_group_name_H-M   'P 1'
#
loop_
_entity.id
_entity.type
_entity.pdbx_description
1 polymer ?
#
loop_
_entity_poly.entity_id
_entity_poly.type
_entity_poly.pdbx_seq_one_letter_code
_entity_poly.pdbx_strand_id
1 'polypeptide(L)'
;MPAFFPVPDAFSTFTLISFSYLPNRSYRDWRCLFEKVAWLLLKNSRTHFESGLLNHRHSGRRNFHVLSAVTHVSFKLLIALGLFSSLSIAQAATYTVTNLNDNGPGSLRQAMLDSLSILTSADNTIVFQSGLSGTITLSSSIRFIGQNKSLTINGPGANVLAISGNRLTEIFNFSDARSTITVNGFTIKDGSSIGFGGGIHSYGALTVTNCVLSGNSSGNGGGISNHGTLTVSNSTLSGNSAAWGGGIYNSGTLTVRNSIYQRPRILSATRKSCYR
;
A
#
# COMPACT_ATOMS: atom_id res chain seq x y z
N MET A 1 -37.05 7.90 -62.21
CA MET A 1 -35.85 8.47 -61.58
C MET A 1 -36.26 9.78 -60.93
N PRO A 2 -36.19 9.90 -59.59
CA PRO A 2 -35.03 10.61 -59.02
C PRO A 2 -34.53 10.14 -57.62
N ALA A 3 -33.24 10.41 -57.43
CA ALA A 3 -32.46 10.78 -56.24
C ALA A 3 -32.67 10.08 -54.88
N PHE A 4 -31.72 9.20 -54.56
CA PHE A 4 -31.24 8.96 -53.20
C PHE A 4 -30.50 10.21 -52.67
N PHE A 5 -30.88 10.71 -51.50
CA PHE A 5 -30.04 11.55 -50.65
C PHE A 5 -29.89 10.86 -49.28
N PRO A 6 -28.67 10.73 -48.73
CA PRO A 6 -28.46 10.07 -47.45
C PRO A 6 -28.84 11.01 -46.30
N VAL A 7 -29.49 10.46 -45.27
CA VAL A 7 -29.72 11.11 -43.98
C VAL A 7 -28.40 11.02 -43.18
N PRO A 8 -27.90 12.10 -42.54
CA PRO A 8 -26.65 12.03 -41.78
C PRO A 8 -26.86 11.24 -40.48
N ASP A 9 -25.98 10.25 -40.24
CA ASP A 9 -25.88 9.54 -38.98
C ASP A 9 -25.51 10.50 -37.84
N ALA A 10 -26.49 10.85 -37.00
CA ALA A 10 -26.27 11.57 -35.74
C ALA A 10 -25.85 10.63 -34.60
N PHE A 11 -25.02 9.62 -34.90
CA PHE A 11 -24.41 8.72 -33.92
C PHE A 11 -22.89 8.86 -33.95
N SER A 12 -22.37 10.03 -33.61
CA SER A 12 -20.96 10.14 -33.24
C SER A 12 -20.76 11.25 -32.22
N THR A 13 -19.84 11.01 -31.28
CA THR A 13 -19.40 11.89 -30.17
C THR A 13 -20.11 11.76 -28.81
N PHE A 14 -20.17 10.54 -28.27
CA PHE A 14 -20.00 10.40 -26.81
C PHE A 14 -18.51 10.25 -26.53
N THR A 15 -17.84 11.37 -26.30
CA THR A 15 -16.48 11.37 -25.76
C THR A 15 -16.56 10.80 -24.35
N LEU A 16 -16.07 9.58 -24.16
CA LEU A 16 -15.78 9.03 -22.83
C LEU A 16 -14.80 10.00 -22.16
N ILE A 17 -15.29 10.75 -21.17
CA ILE A 17 -14.41 11.52 -20.29
C ILE A 17 -13.59 10.48 -19.52
N SER A 18 -12.33 10.31 -19.91
CA SER A 18 -11.37 9.55 -19.13
C SER A 18 -11.16 10.28 -17.81
N PHE A 19 -11.57 9.67 -16.71
CA PHE A 19 -11.26 10.13 -15.36
C PHE A 19 -9.81 9.76 -14.99
N SER A 20 -8.83 10.20 -15.78
CA SER A 20 -7.41 9.91 -15.52
C SER A 20 -6.70 11.00 -14.70
N TYR A 21 -7.37 12.09 -14.32
CA TYR A 21 -6.81 13.10 -13.42
C TYR A 21 -7.93 13.75 -12.59
N LEU A 22 -8.19 13.24 -11.38
CA LEU A 22 -8.92 14.02 -10.37
C LEU A 22 -8.21 13.97 -9.01
N PRO A 23 -7.97 15.13 -8.38
CA PRO A 23 -7.23 15.24 -7.14
C PRO A 23 -8.02 14.67 -5.95
N ASN A 24 -7.27 14.18 -4.95
CA ASN A 24 -7.77 13.64 -3.68
C ASN A 24 -8.71 14.65 -2.99
N ARG A 25 -10.03 14.48 -3.14
CA ARG A 25 -11.05 15.24 -2.41
C ARG A 25 -11.93 14.32 -1.56
N SER A 26 -12.43 14.85 -0.44
CA SER A 26 -13.23 14.10 0.53
C SER A 26 -14.53 13.59 -0.08
N TYR A 27 -15.06 12.50 0.48
CA TYR A 27 -16.32 11.84 0.07
C TYR A 27 -17.52 12.80 -0.11
N ARG A 28 -17.58 13.92 0.63
CA ARG A 28 -18.65 14.93 0.49
C ARG A 28 -18.59 15.71 -0.83
N ASP A 29 -17.39 16.00 -1.33
CA ASP A 29 -17.22 16.77 -2.57
C ASP A 29 -17.60 15.92 -3.79
N TRP A 30 -17.33 14.61 -3.74
CA TRP A 30 -17.73 13.67 -4.78
C TRP A 30 -19.24 13.56 -4.89
N ARG A 31 -19.98 13.49 -3.77
CA ARG A 31 -21.46 13.50 -3.80
C ARG A 31 -22.02 14.69 -4.57
N CYS A 32 -21.48 15.89 -4.32
CA CYS A 32 -21.93 17.12 -4.98
C CYS A 32 -21.60 17.12 -6.49
N LEU A 33 -20.44 16.59 -6.88
CA LEU A 33 -20.06 16.47 -8.30
C LEU A 33 -20.94 15.44 -9.03
N PHE A 34 -21.19 14.29 -8.42
CA PHE A 34 -22.05 13.23 -8.96
C PHE A 34 -23.50 13.69 -9.12
N GLU A 35 -24.05 14.41 -8.14
CA GLU A 35 -25.40 14.99 -8.23
C GLU A 35 -25.50 15.99 -9.40
N LYS A 36 -24.48 16.83 -9.60
CA LYS A 36 -24.45 17.79 -10.71
C LYS A 36 -24.33 17.12 -12.09
N VAL A 37 -23.48 16.10 -12.23
CA VAL A 37 -23.32 15.37 -13.50
C VAL A 37 -24.58 14.57 -13.82
N ALA A 38 -25.15 13.88 -12.83
CA ALA A 38 -26.43 13.17 -13.00
C ALA A 38 -27.56 14.13 -13.40
N TRP A 39 -27.62 15.32 -12.79
CA TRP A 39 -28.60 16.35 -13.14
C TRP A 39 -28.42 16.88 -14.57
N LEU A 40 -27.18 17.16 -15.00
CA LEU A 40 -26.88 17.62 -16.37
C LEU A 40 -27.24 16.57 -17.43
N LEU A 41 -26.94 15.29 -17.18
CA LEU A 41 -27.28 14.18 -18.07
C LEU A 41 -28.81 13.99 -18.16
N LEU A 42 -29.52 14.09 -17.03
CA LEU A 42 -30.99 14.07 -17.00
C LEU A 42 -31.59 15.26 -17.78
N LYS A 43 -30.99 16.45 -17.69
CA LYS A 43 -31.46 17.64 -18.40
C LYS A 43 -31.28 17.53 -19.92
N ASN A 44 -30.12 17.06 -20.39
CA ASN A 44 -29.87 16.84 -21.83
C ASN A 44 -30.74 15.73 -22.44
N SER A 45 -31.08 14.70 -21.66
CA SER A 45 -31.98 13.64 -22.13
C SER A 45 -33.43 14.13 -22.33
N ARG A 46 -33.88 15.13 -21.56
CA ARG A 46 -35.20 15.76 -21.72
C ARG A 46 -35.29 16.61 -22.99
N THR A 47 -34.23 17.36 -23.32
CA THR A 47 -34.26 18.32 -24.44
C THR A 47 -34.27 17.62 -25.80
N HIS A 48 -33.50 16.55 -25.98
CA HIS A 48 -33.51 15.78 -27.24
C HIS A 48 -34.84 15.06 -27.51
N PHE A 49 -35.56 14.66 -26.45
CA PHE A 49 -36.85 13.99 -26.59
C PHE A 49 -37.97 14.96 -26.99
N GLU A 50 -37.97 16.19 -26.45
CA GLU A 50 -38.94 17.22 -26.84
C GLU A 50 -38.74 17.70 -28.28
N SER A 51 -37.49 17.77 -28.78
CA SER A 51 -37.23 18.11 -30.18
C SER A 51 -37.66 17.03 -31.19
N GLY A 52 -37.74 15.76 -30.78
CA GLY A 52 -38.23 14.65 -31.63
C GLY A 52 -39.76 14.52 -31.66
N LEU A 53 -40.45 15.00 -30.63
CA LEU A 53 -41.92 14.87 -30.48
C LEU A 53 -42.74 15.88 -31.29
N LEU A 54 -42.13 16.96 -31.78
CA LEU A 54 -42.83 18.00 -32.55
C LEU A 54 -43.11 17.62 -34.03
N ASN A 55 -42.51 16.53 -34.55
CA ASN A 55 -42.63 16.16 -35.97
C ASN A 55 -43.55 14.97 -36.30
N HIS A 56 -44.20 14.33 -35.33
CA HIS A 56 -45.16 13.25 -35.60
C HIS A 56 -46.51 13.46 -34.92
N ARG A 57 -47.33 14.33 -35.50
CA ARG A 57 -48.79 14.21 -35.37
C ARG A 57 -49.27 13.20 -36.42
N HIS A 58 -49.60 11.97 -36.00
CA HIS A 58 -50.85 11.29 -36.36
C HIS A 58 -50.90 9.83 -35.85
N SER A 59 -51.98 9.55 -35.11
CA SER A 59 -52.53 8.23 -34.70
C SER A 59 -51.78 7.41 -33.63
N GLY A 60 -52.52 6.97 -32.59
CA GLY A 60 -52.05 5.92 -31.66
C GLY A 60 -51.79 6.30 -30.18
N ARG A 61 -52.67 7.09 -29.54
CA ARG A 61 -52.44 7.67 -28.19
C ARG A 61 -52.41 6.72 -26.97
N ARG A 62 -52.68 5.41 -27.07
CA ARG A 62 -52.74 4.53 -25.87
C ARG A 62 -51.54 3.60 -25.65
N ASN A 63 -50.85 3.17 -26.70
CA ASN A 63 -49.66 2.29 -26.57
C ASN A 63 -48.35 3.07 -26.39
N PHE A 64 -48.32 4.36 -26.74
CA PHE A 64 -47.13 5.20 -26.68
C PHE A 64 -46.71 5.58 -25.25
N HIS A 65 -47.68 5.75 -24.33
CA HIS A 65 -47.40 6.09 -22.93
C HIS A 65 -46.74 4.93 -22.15
N VAL A 66 -47.09 3.69 -22.47
CA VAL A 66 -46.51 2.50 -21.82
C VAL A 66 -45.08 2.27 -22.33
N LEU A 67 -44.83 2.43 -23.63
CA LEU A 67 -43.50 2.24 -24.22
C LEU A 67 -42.48 3.30 -23.74
N SER A 68 -42.91 4.55 -23.58
CA SER A 68 -42.10 5.66 -23.03
C SER A 68 -41.78 5.47 -21.53
N ALA A 69 -42.73 4.95 -20.75
CA ALA A 69 -42.51 4.68 -19.33
C ALA A 69 -41.53 3.51 -19.13
N VAL A 70 -41.65 2.45 -19.94
CA VAL A 70 -40.77 1.27 -19.88
C VAL A 70 -39.34 1.62 -20.27
N THR A 71 -39.11 2.43 -21.32
CA THR A 71 -37.74 2.83 -21.72
C THR A 71 -37.05 3.72 -20.69
N HIS A 72 -37.78 4.63 -20.03
CA HIS A 72 -37.23 5.45 -18.95
C HIS A 72 -36.88 4.66 -17.68
N VAL A 73 -37.68 3.66 -17.32
CA VAL A 73 -37.39 2.77 -16.19
C VAL A 73 -36.17 1.89 -16.50
N SER A 74 -36.09 1.32 -17.70
CA SER A 74 -34.95 0.49 -18.13
C SER A 74 -33.64 1.25 -18.20
N PHE A 75 -33.64 2.51 -18.66
CA PHE A 75 -32.43 3.34 -18.73
C PHE A 75 -31.94 3.79 -17.35
N LYS A 76 -32.85 4.12 -16.43
CA LYS A 76 -32.52 4.39 -15.02
C LYS A 76 -31.97 3.16 -14.31
N LEU A 77 -32.52 1.97 -14.61
CA LEU A 77 -32.04 0.70 -14.08
C LEU A 77 -30.67 0.33 -14.66
N LEU A 78 -30.42 0.58 -15.96
CA LEU A 78 -29.11 0.36 -16.59
C LEU A 78 -28.02 1.29 -16.03
N ILE A 79 -28.34 2.57 -15.83
CA ILE A 79 -27.44 3.54 -15.21
C ILE A 79 -27.17 3.17 -13.75
N ALA A 80 -28.19 2.75 -12.99
CA ALA A 80 -28.02 2.27 -11.63
C ALA A 80 -27.15 1.01 -11.59
N LEU A 81 -27.40 0.01 -12.44
CA LEU A 81 -26.61 -1.22 -12.52
C LEU A 81 -25.16 -0.96 -12.98
N GLY A 82 -24.94 -0.03 -13.92
CA GLY A 82 -23.60 0.41 -14.34
C GLY A 82 -22.85 1.18 -13.24
N LEU A 83 -23.55 2.01 -12.46
CA LEU A 83 -22.99 2.68 -11.29
C LEU A 83 -22.69 1.70 -10.15
N PHE A 84 -23.52 0.66 -9.95
CA PHE A 84 -23.26 -0.40 -8.99
C PHE A 84 -22.07 -1.29 -9.37
N SER A 85 -21.80 -1.51 -10.67
CA SER A 85 -20.64 -2.30 -11.14
C SER A 85 -19.27 -1.64 -10.96
N SER A 86 -19.22 -0.35 -10.59
CA SER A 86 -17.98 0.40 -10.40
C SER A 86 -17.64 0.71 -8.93
N LEU A 87 -18.46 0.26 -7.97
CA LEU A 87 -18.07 0.26 -6.56
C LEU A 87 -17.18 -0.96 -6.26
N SER A 88 -15.91 -0.85 -6.64
CA SER A 88 -14.88 -1.73 -6.08
C SER A 88 -14.60 -1.28 -4.65
N ILE A 89 -15.11 -2.03 -3.67
CA ILE A 89 -14.69 -1.85 -2.27
C ILE A 89 -13.23 -2.28 -2.21
N ALA A 90 -12.32 -1.34 -1.90
CA ALA A 90 -10.92 -1.67 -1.72
C ALA A 90 -10.78 -2.60 -0.51
N GLN A 91 -10.39 -3.86 -0.74
CA GLN A 91 -10.14 -4.84 0.31
C GLN A 91 -8.63 -5.03 0.51
N ALA A 92 -8.23 -5.14 1.78
CA ALA A 92 -6.86 -5.47 2.16
C ALA A 92 -6.50 -6.86 1.62
N ALA A 93 -5.37 -6.97 0.91
CA ALA A 93 -4.87 -8.24 0.42
C ALA A 93 -3.85 -8.83 1.41
N THR A 94 -3.83 -10.16 1.51
CA THR A 94 -2.85 -10.92 2.29
C THR A 94 -1.91 -11.69 1.37
N TYR A 95 -0.61 -11.52 1.54
CA TYR A 95 0.45 -12.18 0.77
C TYR A 95 1.23 -13.13 1.67
N THR A 96 1.37 -14.39 1.26
CA THR A 96 2.03 -15.43 2.08
C THR A 96 3.42 -15.73 1.57
N VAL A 97 4.43 -15.59 2.44
CA VAL A 97 5.80 -16.05 2.21
C VAL A 97 5.88 -17.54 2.50
N THR A 98 6.39 -18.33 1.55
CA THR A 98 6.39 -19.81 1.60
C THR A 98 7.78 -20.42 1.64
N ASN A 99 8.83 -19.64 1.42
CA ASN A 99 10.22 -20.10 1.48
C ASN A 99 11.17 -19.03 2.03
N LEU A 100 12.41 -19.43 2.30
CA LEU A 100 13.46 -18.58 2.86
C LEU A 100 14.38 -17.97 1.80
N ASN A 101 14.06 -18.12 0.51
CA ASN A 101 14.91 -17.62 -0.56
C ASN A 101 14.91 -16.08 -0.53
N ASP A 102 16.04 -15.48 -0.90
CA ASP A 102 16.17 -14.01 -0.99
C ASP A 102 15.27 -13.42 -2.09
N ASN A 103 15.03 -14.18 -3.16
CA ASN A 103 14.27 -13.76 -4.32
C ASN A 103 13.49 -14.91 -4.95
N GLY A 104 12.64 -14.56 -5.92
CA GLY A 104 11.82 -15.50 -6.68
C GLY A 104 10.47 -15.79 -6.02
N PRO A 105 9.63 -16.62 -6.67
CA PRO A 105 8.30 -16.95 -6.19
C PRO A 105 8.29 -17.47 -4.75
N GLY A 106 7.36 -16.96 -3.94
CA GLY A 106 7.19 -17.36 -2.54
C GLY A 106 8.17 -16.71 -1.53
N SER A 107 9.12 -15.89 -2.01
CA SER A 107 10.02 -15.13 -1.13
C SER A 107 9.36 -13.89 -0.51
N LEU A 108 9.91 -13.38 0.59
CA LEU A 108 9.50 -12.11 1.18
C LEU A 108 9.62 -10.94 0.18
N ARG A 109 10.67 -10.95 -0.64
CA ARG A 109 10.89 -9.92 -1.66
C ARG A 109 9.76 -9.91 -2.69
N GLN A 110 9.34 -11.08 -3.15
CA GLN A 110 8.21 -11.19 -4.08
C GLN A 110 6.90 -10.73 -3.42
N ALA A 111 6.62 -11.17 -2.18
CA ALA A 111 5.41 -10.75 -1.46
C ALA A 111 5.34 -9.22 -1.28
N MET A 112 6.46 -8.55 -1.03
CA MET A 112 6.52 -7.09 -0.96
C MET A 112 6.25 -6.42 -2.31
N LEU A 113 6.74 -6.97 -3.41
CA LEU A 113 6.43 -6.47 -4.77
C LEU A 113 4.94 -6.67 -5.10
N ASP A 114 4.39 -7.84 -4.80
CA ASP A 114 2.99 -8.16 -5.08
C ASP A 114 2.05 -7.25 -4.27
N SER A 115 2.44 -6.88 -3.04
CA SER A 115 1.71 -5.93 -2.20
C SER A 115 1.60 -4.51 -2.78
N LEU A 116 2.44 -4.17 -3.76
CA LEU A 116 2.40 -2.88 -4.45
C LEU A 116 1.51 -2.89 -5.71
N SER A 117 1.18 -4.08 -6.23
CA SER A 117 0.57 -4.26 -7.55
C SER A 117 -0.90 -3.81 -7.66
N ILE A 118 -1.63 -3.71 -6.54
CA ILE A 118 -3.05 -3.34 -6.53
C ILE A 118 -3.20 -1.90 -6.05
N LEU A 119 -3.89 -1.04 -6.82
CA LEU A 119 -4.26 0.33 -6.44
C LEU A 119 -5.40 0.35 -5.41
N THR A 120 -5.34 -0.49 -4.37
CA THR A 120 -6.26 -0.43 -3.25
C THR A 120 -5.80 0.63 -2.26
N SER A 121 -6.75 1.35 -1.67
CA SER A 121 -6.51 2.23 -0.52
C SER A 121 -6.48 1.47 0.82
N ALA A 122 -6.50 0.13 0.77
CA ALA A 122 -6.57 -0.73 1.94
C ALA A 122 -5.16 -1.21 2.34
N ASP A 123 -4.94 -1.34 3.65
CA ASP A 123 -3.65 -1.74 4.21
C ASP A 123 -3.36 -3.21 3.93
N ASN A 124 -2.33 -3.48 3.12
CA ASN A 124 -1.97 -4.85 2.78
C ASN A 124 -1.20 -5.53 3.93
N THR A 125 -1.29 -6.86 3.99
CA THR A 125 -0.60 -7.65 5.01
C THR A 125 0.27 -8.74 4.37
N ILE A 126 1.49 -8.89 4.86
CA ILE A 126 2.37 -10.02 4.56
C ILE A 126 2.40 -10.93 5.79
N VAL A 127 2.19 -12.22 5.54
CA VAL A 127 2.27 -13.29 6.54
C VAL A 127 3.19 -14.40 6.05
N PHE A 128 3.55 -15.32 6.93
CA PHE A 128 4.45 -16.42 6.64
C PHE A 128 3.70 -17.74 6.77
N GLN A 129 3.99 -18.69 5.89
CA GLN A 129 3.43 -20.03 5.95
C GLN A 129 3.68 -20.65 7.33
N SER A 130 2.67 -21.34 7.87
CA SER A 130 2.80 -22.05 9.14
C SER A 130 4.01 -22.99 9.13
N GLY A 131 4.82 -22.94 10.19
CA GLY A 131 6.04 -23.74 10.34
C GLY A 131 7.28 -23.21 9.61
N LEU A 132 7.16 -22.15 8.80
CA LEU A 132 8.32 -21.52 8.15
C LEU A 132 9.21 -20.87 9.22
N SER A 133 10.41 -21.42 9.38
CA SER A 133 11.39 -21.01 10.40
C SER A 133 12.81 -21.06 9.83
N GLY A 134 13.73 -20.31 10.42
CA GLY A 134 15.12 -20.23 9.95
C GLY A 134 15.54 -18.80 9.62
N THR A 135 16.46 -18.64 8.67
CA THR A 135 17.02 -17.33 8.29
C THR A 135 16.84 -17.08 6.79
N ILE A 136 16.23 -15.93 6.45
CA ILE A 136 16.29 -15.35 5.12
C ILE A 136 17.58 -14.54 5.04
N THR A 137 18.53 -14.98 4.20
CA THR A 137 19.81 -14.29 4.02
C THR A 137 19.76 -13.45 2.75
N LEU A 138 19.87 -12.14 2.89
CA LEU A 138 19.73 -11.19 1.80
C LEU A 138 21.05 -10.98 1.05
N SER A 139 20.98 -10.94 -0.28
CA SER A 139 22.06 -10.46 -1.14
C SER A 139 21.96 -8.95 -1.42
N SER A 140 20.79 -8.35 -1.20
CA SER A 140 20.52 -6.93 -1.41
C SER A 140 19.39 -6.42 -0.53
N SER A 141 19.32 -5.11 -0.33
CA SER A 141 18.29 -4.45 0.48
C SER A 141 16.88 -4.72 -0.05
N ILE A 142 15.94 -4.93 0.87
CA ILE A 142 14.51 -4.98 0.54
C ILE A 142 13.98 -3.55 0.57
N ARG A 143 13.86 -2.96 -0.62
CA ARG A 143 13.36 -1.60 -0.80
C ARG A 143 11.85 -1.57 -1.00
N PHE A 144 11.15 -0.74 -0.24
CA PHE A 144 9.73 -0.49 -0.35
C PHE A 144 9.47 1.00 -0.64
N ILE A 145 8.86 1.27 -1.80
CA ILE A 145 8.60 2.64 -2.28
C ILE A 145 7.17 3.12 -2.04
N GLY A 146 6.33 2.31 -1.39
CA GLY A 146 5.13 2.73 -0.68
C GLY A 146 3.96 3.33 -1.46
N GLN A 147 4.18 4.30 -2.34
CA GLN A 147 3.16 5.02 -3.10
C GLN A 147 1.98 5.47 -2.23
N ASN A 148 2.25 5.93 -1.00
CA ASN A 148 1.25 6.31 0.02
C ASN A 148 0.33 5.13 0.45
N LYS A 149 0.87 3.91 0.50
CA LYS A 149 0.17 2.71 0.98
C LYS A 149 0.73 2.25 2.30
N SER A 150 -0.14 1.73 3.17
CA SER A 150 0.31 1.07 4.39
C SER A 150 0.57 -0.41 4.14
N LEU A 151 1.55 -0.96 4.84
CA LEU A 151 1.91 -2.37 4.79
C LEU A 151 2.18 -2.89 6.20
N THR A 152 1.56 -4.01 6.54
CA THR A 152 1.88 -4.77 7.76
C THR A 152 2.64 -6.04 7.38
N ILE A 153 3.78 -6.28 8.02
CA ILE A 153 4.61 -7.47 7.83
C ILE A 153 4.63 -8.23 9.16
N ASN A 154 3.89 -9.33 9.23
CA ASN A 154 3.73 -10.15 10.42
C ASN A 154 4.58 -11.42 10.31
N GLY A 155 5.68 -11.44 11.05
CA GLY A 155 6.54 -12.60 11.19
C GLY A 155 5.98 -13.66 12.12
N PRO A 156 6.48 -14.90 12.03
CA PRO A 156 6.06 -16.01 12.88
C PRO A 156 6.57 -15.91 14.32
N GLY A 157 7.37 -14.90 14.65
CA GLY A 157 7.96 -14.67 15.97
C GLY A 157 9.48 -14.47 15.90
N ALA A 158 10.02 -13.58 16.75
CA ALA A 158 11.44 -13.23 16.70
C ALA A 158 12.39 -14.43 16.95
N ASN A 159 11.94 -15.43 17.70
CA ASN A 159 12.69 -16.67 17.94
C ASN A 159 12.52 -17.73 16.83
N VAL A 160 11.69 -17.45 15.81
CA VAL A 160 11.32 -18.42 14.76
C VAL A 160 11.96 -18.07 13.43
N LEU A 161 11.92 -16.79 13.04
CA LEU A 161 12.44 -16.36 11.74
C LEU A 161 13.32 -15.12 11.87
N ALA A 162 14.52 -15.23 11.29
CA ALA A 162 15.45 -14.14 11.14
C ALA A 162 15.53 -13.65 9.69
N ILE A 163 15.75 -12.36 9.52
CA ILE A 163 16.11 -11.72 8.26
C ILE A 163 17.51 -11.15 8.46
N SER A 164 18.44 -11.61 7.64
CA SER A 164 19.87 -11.36 7.79
C SER A 164 20.39 -10.57 6.61
N GLY A 165 20.98 -9.39 6.85
CA GLY A 165 21.67 -8.61 5.82
C GLY A 165 23.03 -9.17 5.42
N ASN A 166 23.42 -10.32 6.00
CA ASN A 166 24.67 -11.04 5.75
C ASN A 166 25.94 -10.20 5.97
N ARG A 167 25.85 -9.10 6.72
CA ARG A 167 26.87 -8.07 6.92
C ARG A 167 27.26 -7.34 5.63
N LEU A 168 26.47 -7.48 4.57
CA LEU A 168 26.73 -6.95 3.24
C LEU A 168 25.73 -5.87 2.83
N THR A 169 24.52 -5.88 3.39
CA THR A 169 23.45 -5.00 2.93
C THR A 169 22.55 -4.52 4.07
N GLU A 170 21.98 -3.33 3.88
CA GLU A 170 20.82 -2.86 4.62
C GLU A 170 19.68 -3.87 4.45
N ILE A 171 18.89 -4.14 5.50
CA ILE A 171 17.81 -5.14 5.40
C ILE A 171 16.55 -4.53 4.82
N PHE A 172 16.00 -3.50 5.47
CA PHE A 172 14.76 -2.83 5.04
C PHE A 172 14.98 -1.36 4.76
N ASN A 173 14.59 -0.92 3.57
CA ASN A 173 14.58 0.49 3.17
C ASN A 173 13.17 0.95 2.84
N PHE A 174 12.51 1.63 3.79
CA PHE A 174 11.19 2.23 3.63
C PHE A 174 11.35 3.69 3.16
N SER A 175 11.48 3.87 1.85
CA SER A 175 11.85 5.15 1.24
C SER A 175 10.71 6.19 1.16
N ASP A 176 9.46 5.79 1.36
CA ASP A 176 8.30 6.68 1.18
C ASP A 176 7.84 7.32 2.49
N ALA A 177 8.03 8.63 2.59
CA ALA A 177 7.65 9.44 3.75
C ALA A 177 6.13 9.44 4.05
N ARG A 178 5.30 9.05 3.08
CA ARG A 178 3.83 9.04 3.23
C ARG A 178 3.26 7.66 3.55
N SER A 179 4.11 6.63 3.52
CA SER A 179 3.67 5.26 3.81
C SER A 179 3.75 4.95 5.31
N THR A 180 2.85 4.06 5.76
CA THR A 180 2.82 3.57 7.13
C THR A 180 3.16 2.10 7.16
N ILE A 181 4.26 1.73 7.81
CA ILE A 181 4.76 0.35 7.84
C ILE A 181 4.71 -0.19 9.25
N THR A 182 4.22 -1.42 9.39
CA THR A 182 4.34 -2.19 10.63
C THR A 182 5.20 -3.42 10.38
N VAL A 183 6.25 -3.60 11.18
CA VAL A 183 7.11 -4.78 11.19
C VAL A 183 6.97 -5.46 12.54
N ASN A 184 6.53 -6.71 12.53
CA ASN A 184 6.18 -7.44 13.75
C ASN A 184 6.83 -8.83 13.76
N GLY A 185 7.43 -9.24 14.89
CA GLY A 185 7.74 -10.65 15.13
C GLY A 185 8.90 -11.22 14.33
N PHE A 186 10.00 -10.48 14.15
CA PHE A 186 11.21 -10.96 13.48
C PHE A 186 12.48 -10.77 14.30
N THR A 187 13.49 -11.59 14.04
CA THR A 187 14.87 -11.18 14.25
C THR A 187 15.39 -10.48 13.00
N ILE A 188 15.92 -9.26 13.13
CA ILE A 188 16.51 -8.46 12.06
C ILE A 188 17.98 -8.28 12.43
N LYS A 189 18.87 -8.95 11.70
CA LYS A 189 20.25 -9.09 12.16
C LYS A 189 21.30 -8.95 11.07
N ASP A 190 22.51 -8.63 11.50
CA ASP A 190 23.68 -8.60 10.62
C ASP A 190 23.46 -7.71 9.38
N GLY A 191 22.65 -6.66 9.49
CA GLY A 191 22.50 -5.64 8.45
C GLY A 191 23.68 -4.68 8.41
N SER A 192 24.09 -4.23 7.23
CA SER A 192 25.25 -3.35 7.06
C SER A 192 25.02 -2.31 5.96
N SER A 193 25.16 -1.03 6.30
CA SER A 193 25.00 0.10 5.36
C SER A 193 26.08 1.14 5.60
N ILE A 194 26.64 1.74 4.55
CA ILE A 194 27.57 2.88 4.73
C ILE A 194 26.86 4.18 5.11
N GLY A 195 25.55 4.28 4.84
CA GLY A 195 24.75 5.47 5.09
C GLY A 195 23.83 5.29 6.29
N PHE A 196 22.55 5.09 6.00
CA PHE A 196 21.48 5.02 6.98
C PHE A 196 21.06 3.57 7.19
N GLY A 197 20.70 3.22 8.44
CA GLY A 197 20.00 2.00 8.79
C GLY A 197 20.77 0.71 8.45
N GLY A 198 21.40 0.07 9.43
CA GLY A 198 21.94 -1.28 9.19
C GLY A 198 20.79 -2.28 9.05
N GLY A 199 19.87 -2.27 10.02
CA GLY A 199 18.66 -3.08 9.98
C GLY A 199 17.53 -2.42 9.20
N ILE A 200 17.05 -1.27 9.67
CA ILE A 200 15.89 -0.59 9.10
C ILE A 200 16.20 0.88 8.85
N HIS A 201 15.80 1.37 7.69
CA HIS A 201 15.73 2.80 7.40
C HIS A 201 14.28 3.18 7.06
N SER A 202 13.78 4.26 7.68
CA SER A 202 12.44 4.79 7.44
C SER A 202 12.41 6.30 7.26
N TYR A 203 11.76 6.75 6.19
CA TYR A 203 11.31 8.14 6.04
C TYR A 203 9.85 8.37 6.46
N GLY A 204 9.03 7.32 6.46
CA GLY A 204 7.61 7.37 6.79
C GLY A 204 7.29 7.03 8.24
N ALA A 205 6.03 6.67 8.49
CA ALA A 205 5.62 6.12 9.78
C ALA A 205 6.03 4.64 9.87
N LEU A 206 6.80 4.28 10.90
CA LEU A 206 7.27 2.92 11.15
C LEU A 206 6.89 2.49 12.56
N THR A 207 6.23 1.35 12.66
CA THR A 207 6.02 0.62 13.91
C THR A 207 6.83 -0.66 13.89
N VAL A 208 7.71 -0.83 14.89
CA VAL A 208 8.48 -2.06 15.11
C VAL A 208 8.02 -2.68 16.42
N THR A 209 7.51 -3.90 16.36
CA THR A 209 6.96 -4.57 17.54
C THR A 209 7.35 -6.03 17.64
N ASN A 210 7.58 -6.52 18.86
CA ASN A 210 7.96 -7.92 19.13
C ASN A 210 9.16 -8.40 18.29
N CYS A 211 10.12 -7.50 18.00
CA CYS A 211 11.27 -7.77 17.17
C CYS A 211 12.57 -7.82 17.98
N VAL A 212 13.56 -8.53 17.46
CA VAL A 212 14.95 -8.47 17.92
C VAL A 212 15.79 -7.85 16.81
N LEU A 213 16.39 -6.70 17.07
CA LEU A 213 17.33 -6.06 16.15
C LEU A 213 18.73 -6.25 16.70
N SER A 214 19.55 -7.07 16.04
CA SER A 214 20.85 -7.47 16.58
C SER A 214 22.02 -7.44 15.60
N GLY A 215 23.17 -6.92 16.03
CA GLY A 215 24.40 -6.99 15.23
C GLY A 215 24.34 -6.18 13.93
N ASN A 216 23.42 -5.22 13.83
CA ASN A 216 23.30 -4.37 12.66
C ASN A 216 24.24 -3.16 12.77
N SER A 217 24.83 -2.75 11.65
CA SER A 217 25.82 -1.67 11.60
C SER A 217 25.53 -0.65 10.51
N SER A 218 25.73 0.64 10.80
CA SER A 218 25.67 1.69 9.77
C SER A 218 26.45 2.96 10.11
N GLY A 219 26.42 3.98 9.24
CA GLY A 219 26.85 5.34 9.60
C GLY A 219 25.89 5.98 10.61
N ASN A 220 24.59 5.91 10.33
CA ASN A 220 23.51 6.44 11.16
C ASN A 220 22.50 5.33 11.47
N GLY A 221 22.27 5.05 12.76
CA GLY A 221 21.23 4.12 13.17
C GLY A 221 21.58 2.68 12.86
N GLY A 222 22.44 2.06 13.67
CA GLY A 222 22.92 0.70 13.40
C GLY A 222 21.75 -0.28 13.30
N GLY A 223 20.85 -0.26 14.29
CA GLY A 223 19.57 -0.98 14.23
C GLY A 223 18.57 -0.29 13.32
N ILE A 224 18.21 0.96 13.64
CA ILE A 224 17.18 1.74 12.93
C ILE A 224 17.67 3.18 12.68
N SER A 225 17.54 3.67 11.44
CA SER A 225 17.58 5.09 11.12
C SER A 225 16.17 5.58 10.81
N ASN A 226 15.65 6.51 11.62
CA ASN A 226 14.35 7.13 11.42
C ASN A 226 14.44 8.61 11.07
N HIS A 227 13.81 8.98 9.97
CA HIS A 227 13.60 10.36 9.54
C HIS A 227 12.11 10.76 9.55
N GLY A 228 11.20 9.84 9.86
CA GLY A 228 9.76 10.06 9.97
C GLY A 228 9.24 9.88 11.40
N THR A 229 8.20 9.07 11.59
CA THR A 229 7.67 8.73 12.92
C THR A 229 8.00 7.28 13.24
N LEU A 230 8.67 7.03 14.35
CA LEU A 230 9.05 5.70 14.80
C LEU A 230 8.38 5.36 16.13
N THR A 231 7.68 4.22 16.16
CA THR A 231 7.26 3.56 17.39
C THR A 231 7.99 2.23 17.53
N VAL A 232 8.71 2.03 18.62
CA VAL A 232 9.32 0.75 18.98
C VAL A 232 8.66 0.22 20.24
N SER A 233 8.13 -1.00 20.18
CA SER A 233 7.45 -1.63 21.32
C SER A 233 7.86 -3.09 21.49
N ASN A 234 7.95 -3.57 22.73
CA ASN A 234 8.21 -4.99 23.04
C ASN A 234 9.40 -5.58 22.25
N SER A 235 10.41 -4.77 21.97
CA SER A 235 11.50 -5.14 21.07
C SER A 235 12.84 -5.06 21.79
N THR A 236 13.81 -5.86 21.32
CA THR A 236 15.18 -5.85 21.85
C THR A 236 16.13 -5.28 20.81
N LEU A 237 16.91 -4.27 21.17
CA LEU A 237 18.00 -3.76 20.36
C LEU A 237 19.33 -4.13 21.03
N SER A 238 20.11 -5.00 20.39
CA SER A 238 21.34 -5.54 20.99
C SER A 238 22.53 -5.57 20.02
N GLY A 239 23.71 -5.18 20.49
CA GLY A 239 24.92 -5.30 19.66
C GLY A 239 24.90 -4.52 18.34
N ASN A 240 24.03 -3.52 18.19
CA ASN A 240 24.00 -2.67 17.00
C ASN A 240 25.03 -1.53 17.13
N SER A 241 25.66 -1.14 16.02
CA SER A 241 26.75 -0.14 15.99
C SER A 241 26.55 0.92 14.92
N ALA A 242 26.83 2.17 15.24
CA ALA A 242 26.88 3.25 14.26
C ALA A 242 27.71 4.42 14.77
N ALA A 243 28.16 5.30 13.86
CA ALA A 243 28.82 6.54 14.25
C ALA A 243 27.86 7.45 15.01
N TRP A 244 26.58 7.48 14.60
CA TRP A 244 25.51 8.16 15.31
C TRP A 244 24.33 7.22 15.56
N GLY A 245 23.98 7.01 16.83
CA GLY A 245 22.84 6.19 17.23
C GLY A 245 23.05 4.68 17.01
N GLY A 246 23.84 4.02 17.87
CA GLY A 246 24.17 2.60 17.72
C GLY A 246 22.96 1.68 17.54
N GLY A 247 21.93 1.81 18.38
CA GLY A 247 20.64 1.16 18.14
C GLY A 247 19.73 1.95 17.24
N ILE A 248 19.42 3.20 17.61
CA ILE A 248 18.48 4.06 16.88
C ILE A 248 19.13 5.42 16.65
N TYR A 249 19.14 5.85 15.40
CA TYR A 249 19.29 7.25 15.03
C TYR A 249 17.90 7.79 14.68
N ASN A 250 17.54 8.94 15.21
CA ASN A 250 16.23 9.54 15.01
C ASN A 250 16.37 11.04 14.72
N SER A 251 15.93 11.48 13.53
CA SER A 251 15.78 12.89 13.18
C SER A 251 14.32 13.32 13.02
N GLY A 252 13.37 12.47 13.40
CA GLY A 252 11.93 12.74 13.41
C GLY A 252 11.31 12.52 14.78
N THR A 253 10.13 11.91 14.84
CA THR A 253 9.44 11.58 16.11
C THR A 253 9.77 10.16 16.54
N LEU A 254 10.11 9.96 17.83
CA LEU A 254 10.41 8.64 18.40
C LEU A 254 9.56 8.38 19.65
N THR A 255 8.89 7.23 19.67
CA THR A 255 8.26 6.64 20.86
C THR A 255 8.84 5.26 21.11
N VAL A 256 9.34 5.01 22.32
CA VAL A 256 9.84 3.69 22.74
C VAL A 256 9.06 3.22 23.97
N ARG A 257 8.52 1.99 23.93
CA ARG A 257 7.74 1.40 25.02
C ARG A 257 8.18 -0.04 25.26
N ASN A 258 8.28 -0.47 26.52
CA ASN A 258 8.51 -1.87 26.88
C ASN A 258 9.65 -2.56 26.10
N SER A 259 10.71 -1.82 25.77
CA SER A 259 11.78 -2.29 24.90
C SER A 259 13.11 -2.30 25.64
N ILE A 260 13.96 -3.28 25.33
CA ILE A 260 15.24 -3.49 26.00
C ILE A 260 16.36 -3.00 25.07
N TYR A 261 17.20 -2.12 25.59
CA TYR A 261 18.47 -1.77 24.95
C TYR A 261 19.60 -2.50 25.66
N GLN A 262 20.25 -3.45 24.97
CA GLN A 262 21.31 -4.25 25.55
C GLN A 262 22.64 -3.99 24.84
N ARG A 263 23.64 -3.49 25.57
CA ARG A 263 25.01 -3.42 25.04
C ARG A 263 25.51 -4.86 24.82
N PRO A 264 26.33 -5.12 23.79
CA PRO A 264 26.98 -6.42 23.65
C PRO A 264 27.76 -6.68 24.94
N ARG A 265 27.47 -7.80 25.60
CA ARG A 265 28.17 -8.20 26.82
C ARG A 265 29.60 -8.55 26.40
N ILE A 266 30.53 -7.59 26.52
CA ILE A 266 31.95 -7.89 26.41
C ILE A 266 32.25 -8.79 27.60
N LEU A 267 32.36 -10.10 27.34
CA LEU A 267 32.97 -11.02 28.28
C LEU A 267 34.42 -10.54 28.45
N SER A 268 34.68 -9.75 29.48
CA SER A 268 36.02 -9.42 29.95
C SER A 268 36.68 -10.72 30.43
N ALA A 269 37.26 -11.45 29.47
CA ALA A 269 38.22 -12.49 29.75
C ALA A 269 39.56 -11.82 30.07
N THR A 270 39.72 -11.33 31.30
CA THR A 270 40.96 -11.35 32.11
C THR A 270 40.83 -10.42 33.33
N ARG A 271 40.29 -10.94 34.45
CA ARG A 271 40.94 -10.65 35.72
C ARG A 271 42.14 -11.60 35.80
N LYS A 272 43.28 -11.20 35.24
CA LYS A 272 44.56 -11.76 35.71
C LYS A 272 44.71 -11.26 37.14
N SER A 273 44.30 -12.10 38.08
CA SER A 273 44.81 -12.05 39.44
C SER A 273 46.30 -12.38 39.34
N CYS A 274 47.15 -11.36 39.31
CA CYS A 274 48.52 -11.53 39.77
C CYS A 274 48.50 -11.19 41.26
N TYR A 275 48.31 -12.22 42.07
CA TYR A 275 48.77 -12.24 43.45
C TYR A 275 49.78 -13.38 43.54
N ARG A 276 51.07 -13.03 43.47
CA ARG A 276 52.19 -13.67 44.16
C ARG A 276 53.44 -12.83 43.92
#